data_AF-A0A0D6JAA0-F1
#
_entry.id   AF-A0A0D6JAA0-F1
#
_cell.length_a   1.000
_cell.length_b   1.000
_cell.length_c   1.000
_cell.angle_alpha   90.00
_cell.angle_beta   90.00
_cell.angle_gamma   90.00
#
_symmetry.space_group_name_H-M   'P 1'
#
loop_
_entity.id
_entity.type
_entity.pdbx_description
1 polymer ?
#
loop_
_entity_poly.entity_id
_entity_poly.type
_entity_poly.pdbx_seq_one_letter_code
_entity_poly.pdbx_strand_id
1 'polypeptide(L)'
;MYAVVPGPYPIQRVVIATCAKHAYRIASSDFISGARDMPQTDAWIAVSSLIKGLQEAGELYSRFMSYHNEDSYGAGNYLREQCEIAVIALETFRRDFDRSLPKEAANRIDSFLGSRLARAAKDASTAQRGARGALVGLAAVEAEITYILHGRQEQIRARSERAFLLLQRTLAVDGDVQRRWKEAHKGGEVACERLGSLVLLSQGIYAFKVDAIGARTDLVFSEPPDESLLFRSVEGLVLTEWKVADAANAIARFKEARIQADLYKVGPLAGLELTGYRYLVVVSQKALPHTSIPADETSTSGITYRHVNIVVEPEVPSRAAKK
;
A
#
# COMPACT_ATOMS: atom_id res chain seq x y z
N MET A 1 3.64 26.94 -66.85
CA MET A 1 3.45 27.97 -65.81
C MET A 1 2.36 27.43 -64.88
N TYR A 2 2.73 26.71 -63.81
CA TYR A 2 1.77 26.14 -62.86
C TYR A 2 1.67 27.05 -61.64
N ALA A 3 0.46 27.48 -61.33
CA ALA A 3 0.16 28.34 -60.19
C ALA A 3 0.26 27.55 -58.89
N VAL A 4 1.10 28.01 -57.97
CA VAL A 4 1.19 27.52 -56.59
C VAL A 4 0.04 28.15 -55.81
N VAL A 5 -0.89 27.32 -55.33
CA VAL A 5 -1.97 27.75 -54.43
C VAL A 5 -1.41 27.76 -53.00
N PRO A 6 -1.48 28.88 -52.25
CA PRO A 6 -1.04 28.91 -50.86
C PRO A 6 -2.06 28.18 -49.97
N GLY A 7 -1.58 27.16 -49.23
CA GLY A 7 -2.39 26.42 -48.25
C GLY A 7 -2.79 27.28 -47.04
N PRO A 8 -3.83 26.87 -46.29
CA PRO A 8 -4.44 27.69 -45.25
C PRO A 8 -3.54 27.87 -44.02
N TYR A 9 -3.75 29.01 -43.39
CA TYR A 9 -2.97 29.72 -42.37
C TYR A 9 -2.40 28.89 -41.18
N PRO A 10 -1.20 29.25 -40.68
CA PRO A 10 -0.55 28.63 -39.50
C PRO A 10 -1.29 28.86 -38.16
N ILE A 11 -2.29 29.75 -38.11
CA ILE A 11 -2.95 30.17 -36.86
C ILE A 11 -3.91 29.08 -36.32
N GLN A 12 -4.58 28.32 -37.19
CA GLN A 12 -5.52 27.27 -36.73
C GLN A 12 -4.81 26.06 -36.09
N ARG A 13 -3.57 25.74 -36.50
CA ARG A 13 -2.78 24.65 -35.87
C ARG A 13 -2.34 25.01 -34.44
N VAL A 14 -2.03 26.27 -34.19
CA VAL A 14 -1.60 26.74 -32.85
C VAL A 14 -2.76 26.69 -31.86
N VAL A 15 -3.96 27.09 -32.26
CA VAL A 15 -5.15 27.09 -31.38
C VAL A 15 -5.55 25.66 -30.99
N ILE A 16 -5.57 24.72 -31.93
CA ILE A 16 -5.91 23.31 -31.64
C ILE A 16 -4.88 22.64 -30.72
N ALA A 17 -3.58 22.87 -30.94
CA ALA A 17 -2.53 22.34 -30.06
C ALA A 17 -2.58 22.95 -28.65
N THR A 18 -2.96 24.21 -28.53
CA THR A 18 -3.10 24.90 -27.23
C THR A 18 -4.32 24.38 -26.47
N CYS A 19 -5.45 24.17 -27.15
CA CYS A 19 -6.65 23.57 -26.55
C CYS A 19 -6.42 22.11 -26.12
N ALA A 20 -5.70 21.30 -26.91
CA ALA A 20 -5.34 19.93 -26.53
C ALA A 20 -4.38 19.88 -25.33
N LYS A 21 -3.38 20.77 -25.27
CA LYS A 21 -2.52 20.94 -24.09
C LYS A 21 -3.29 21.36 -22.84
N HIS A 22 -4.28 22.23 -23.01
CA HIS A 22 -5.11 22.69 -21.90
C HIS A 22 -6.05 21.59 -21.40
N ALA A 23 -6.71 20.86 -22.31
CA ALA A 23 -7.56 19.72 -21.98
C ALA A 23 -6.78 18.56 -21.34
N TYR A 24 -5.55 18.28 -21.81
CA TYR A 24 -4.68 17.28 -21.20
C TYR A 24 -4.21 17.73 -19.81
N ARG A 25 -3.87 19.02 -19.62
CA ARG A 25 -3.55 19.57 -18.29
C ARG A 25 -4.72 19.50 -17.33
N ILE A 26 -5.95 19.74 -17.80
CA ILE A 26 -7.17 19.60 -17.01
C ILE A 26 -7.41 18.13 -16.66
N ALA A 27 -7.30 17.20 -17.62
CA ALA A 27 -7.44 15.77 -17.35
C ALA A 27 -6.34 15.24 -16.40
N SER A 28 -5.11 15.75 -16.49
CA SER A 28 -4.05 15.43 -15.53
C SER A 28 -4.31 16.08 -14.17
N SER A 29 -4.91 17.26 -14.12
CA SER A 29 -5.34 17.91 -12.88
C SER A 29 -6.49 17.15 -12.22
N ASP A 30 -7.38 16.55 -13.00
CA ASP A 30 -8.50 15.74 -12.51
C ASP A 30 -8.04 14.35 -12.05
N PHE A 31 -7.07 13.75 -12.76
CA PHE A 31 -6.34 12.57 -12.29
C PHE A 31 -5.61 12.84 -10.96
N ILE A 32 -5.00 14.02 -10.83
CA ILE A 32 -4.27 14.44 -9.62
C ILE A 32 -5.24 14.85 -8.49
N SER A 33 -6.41 15.43 -8.80
CA SER A 33 -7.39 15.86 -7.78
C SER A 33 -8.14 14.68 -7.15
N GLY A 34 -8.43 13.64 -7.94
CA GLY A 34 -8.99 12.38 -7.42
C GLY A 34 -8.05 11.59 -6.51
N ALA A 35 -6.75 11.89 -6.53
CA ALA A 35 -5.76 11.21 -5.69
C ALA A 35 -5.77 11.67 -4.22
N ARG A 36 -6.41 12.80 -3.88
CA ARG A 36 -6.42 13.33 -2.50
C ARG A 36 -7.15 12.43 -1.50
N ASP A 37 -8.20 11.76 -1.96
CA ASP A 37 -8.99 10.83 -1.14
C ASP A 37 -8.51 9.37 -1.30
N MET A 38 -7.50 9.16 -2.13
CA MET A 38 -6.95 7.84 -2.43
C MET A 38 -5.96 7.42 -1.33
N PRO A 39 -5.95 6.14 -0.92
CA PRO A 39 -4.90 5.62 -0.05
C PRO A 39 -3.50 5.86 -0.60
N GLN A 40 -2.51 6.14 0.26
CA GLN A 40 -1.11 6.32 -0.14
C GLN A 40 -0.59 5.18 -1.01
N THR A 41 -0.91 3.92 -0.68
CA THR A 41 -0.46 2.78 -1.48
C THR A 41 -1.03 2.85 -2.90
N ASP A 42 -2.31 3.14 -3.04
CA ASP A 42 -2.99 3.25 -4.35
C ASP A 42 -2.50 4.47 -5.12
N ALA A 43 -2.30 5.61 -4.43
CA ALA A 43 -1.74 6.81 -5.03
C ALA A 43 -0.30 6.58 -5.52
N TRP A 44 0.51 5.84 -4.76
CA TRP A 44 1.84 5.43 -5.21
C TRP A 44 1.76 4.48 -6.40
N ILE A 45 0.85 3.49 -6.39
CA ILE A 45 0.64 2.57 -7.52
C ILE A 45 0.29 3.36 -8.79
N ALA A 46 -0.57 4.38 -8.68
CA ALA A 46 -0.93 5.24 -9.81
C ALA A 46 0.29 6.00 -10.36
N VAL A 47 1.09 6.63 -9.49
CA VAL A 47 2.32 7.35 -9.89
C VAL A 47 3.37 6.38 -10.48
N SER A 48 3.59 5.24 -9.83
CA SER A 48 4.49 4.18 -10.29
C SER A 48 4.08 3.64 -11.66
N SER A 49 2.78 3.39 -11.87
CA SER A 49 2.25 2.92 -13.14
C SER A 49 2.44 3.94 -14.26
N LEU A 50 2.22 5.23 -13.97
CA LEU A 50 2.53 6.31 -14.90
C LEU A 50 4.02 6.29 -15.30
N ILE A 51 4.93 6.24 -14.32
CA ILE A 51 6.37 6.21 -14.58
C ILE A 51 6.77 4.98 -15.41
N LYS A 52 6.23 3.80 -15.09
CA LYS A 52 6.49 2.55 -15.84
C LYS A 52 5.99 2.63 -17.28
N GLY A 53 4.78 3.15 -17.50
CA GLY A 53 4.28 3.40 -18.85
C GLY A 53 5.16 4.35 -19.66
N LEU A 54 5.77 5.35 -19.00
CA LEU A 54 6.74 6.24 -19.65
C LEU A 54 8.08 5.57 -19.95
N GLN A 55 8.53 4.63 -19.12
CA GLN A 55 9.71 3.81 -19.42
C GLN A 55 9.47 2.98 -20.68
N GLU A 56 8.32 2.31 -20.79
CA GLU A 56 7.94 1.52 -21.98
C GLU A 56 7.86 2.39 -23.24
N ALA A 57 7.24 3.58 -23.14
CA ALA A 57 7.19 4.54 -24.23
C ALA A 57 8.59 5.05 -24.62
N GLY A 58 9.47 5.28 -23.63
CA GLY A 58 10.86 5.68 -23.84
C GLY A 58 11.70 4.58 -24.51
N GLU A 59 11.50 3.32 -24.14
CA GLU A 59 12.12 2.17 -24.80
C GLU A 59 11.66 2.06 -26.26
N LEU A 60 10.36 2.17 -26.51
CA LEU A 60 9.80 2.16 -27.86
C LEU A 60 10.38 3.31 -28.70
N TYR A 61 10.43 4.52 -28.15
CA TYR A 61 11.03 5.67 -28.80
C TYR A 61 12.51 5.45 -29.12
N SER A 62 13.29 4.92 -28.18
CA SER A 62 14.71 4.60 -28.38
C SER A 62 14.91 3.60 -29.52
N ARG A 63 14.05 2.58 -29.60
CA ARG A 63 14.06 1.61 -30.70
C ARG A 63 13.79 2.29 -32.05
N PHE A 64 12.79 3.15 -32.15
CA PHE A 64 12.51 3.89 -33.39
C PHE A 64 13.68 4.80 -33.82
N MET A 65 14.25 5.54 -32.87
CA MET A 65 15.40 6.41 -33.12
C MET A 65 16.65 5.66 -33.58
N SER A 66 16.78 4.38 -33.18
CA SER A 66 17.90 3.53 -33.61
C SER A 66 17.82 3.15 -35.09
N TYR A 67 16.61 3.16 -35.68
CA TYR A 67 16.40 2.89 -37.11
C TYR A 67 16.28 4.15 -37.96
N HIS A 68 15.69 5.21 -37.40
CA HIS A 68 15.48 6.49 -38.07
C HIS A 68 16.09 7.58 -37.19
N ASN A 69 17.20 8.17 -37.64
CA ASN A 69 18.00 9.10 -36.84
C ASN A 69 17.34 10.49 -36.66
N GLU A 70 16.09 10.65 -37.07
CA GLU A 70 15.34 11.91 -37.03
C GLU A 70 14.10 11.77 -36.15
N ASP A 71 13.92 12.72 -35.22
CA ASP A 71 12.74 12.84 -34.36
C ASP A 71 11.53 13.32 -35.18
N SER A 72 11.06 12.46 -36.07
CA SER A 72 9.90 12.71 -36.92
C SER A 72 8.71 12.99 -36.01
N TYR A 73 8.02 14.11 -36.27
CA TYR A 73 6.83 14.55 -35.53
C TYR A 73 7.06 15.02 -34.08
N GLY A 74 8.31 15.20 -33.63
CA GLY A 74 8.61 15.77 -32.31
C GLY A 74 8.26 14.85 -31.13
N ALA A 75 8.35 13.53 -31.33
CA ALA A 75 8.03 12.54 -30.31
C ALA A 75 8.92 12.67 -29.05
N GLY A 76 10.19 13.08 -29.20
CA GLY A 76 11.06 13.36 -28.06
C GLY A 76 10.57 14.51 -27.19
N ASN A 77 10.00 15.56 -27.80
CA ASN A 77 9.39 16.67 -27.06
C ASN A 77 8.11 16.25 -26.36
N TYR A 78 7.29 15.41 -27.00
CA TYR A 78 6.10 14.85 -26.37
C TYR A 78 6.46 13.98 -25.15
N LEU A 79 7.47 13.12 -25.28
CA LEU A 79 7.96 12.29 -24.18
C LEU A 79 8.48 13.15 -23.00
N ARG A 80 9.17 14.26 -23.29
CA ARG A 80 9.57 15.24 -22.25
C ARG A 80 8.35 15.81 -21.53
N GLU A 81 7.33 16.24 -22.26
CA GLU A 81 6.09 16.78 -21.68
C GLU A 81 5.42 15.74 -20.76
N GLN A 82 5.42 14.47 -21.15
CA GLN A 82 4.90 13.40 -20.30
C GLN A 82 5.75 13.16 -19.04
N CYS A 83 7.07 13.28 -19.14
CA CYS A 83 7.94 13.25 -17.95
C CYS A 83 7.65 14.42 -17.00
N GLU A 84 7.35 15.61 -17.53
CA GLU A 84 6.95 16.78 -16.73
C GLU A 84 5.70 16.48 -15.89
N ILE A 85 4.71 15.81 -16.50
CA ILE A 85 3.47 15.37 -15.82
C ILE A 85 3.79 14.37 -14.70
N ALA A 86 4.66 13.39 -14.95
CA ALA A 86 5.08 12.44 -13.91
C ALA A 86 5.82 13.11 -12.75
N VAL A 87 6.66 14.11 -13.03
CA VAL A 87 7.31 14.93 -11.98
C VAL A 87 6.26 15.68 -11.14
N ILE A 88 5.26 16.30 -11.76
CA ILE A 88 4.17 17.01 -11.05
C ILE A 88 3.34 16.04 -10.21
N ALA A 89 3.06 14.83 -10.73
CA ALA A 89 2.35 13.80 -9.99
C ALA A 89 3.14 13.36 -8.75
N LEU A 90 4.47 13.19 -8.88
CA LEU A 90 5.36 12.86 -7.78
C LEU A 90 5.46 13.99 -6.73
N GLU A 91 5.52 15.26 -7.17
CA GLU A 91 5.46 16.44 -6.29
C GLU A 91 4.16 16.46 -5.47
N THR A 92 3.05 16.14 -6.12
CA THR A 92 1.74 16.11 -5.49
C THR A 92 1.64 14.95 -4.50
N PHE A 93 2.07 13.74 -4.87
CA PHE A 93 2.17 12.61 -3.95
C PHE A 93 3.00 12.96 -2.71
N ARG A 94 4.18 13.55 -2.90
CA ARG A 94 5.07 13.96 -1.81
C ARG A 94 4.42 14.96 -0.86
N ARG A 95 3.68 15.93 -1.39
CA ARG A 95 2.98 16.96 -0.61
C ARG A 95 1.79 16.38 0.15
N ASP A 96 0.95 15.62 -0.53
CA ASP A 96 -0.33 15.14 0.01
C ASP A 96 -0.09 14.07 1.10
N PHE A 97 1.02 13.32 1.01
CA PHE A 97 1.43 12.32 1.99
C PHE A 97 2.64 12.71 2.85
N ASP A 98 2.96 14.01 2.99
CA ASP A 98 4.15 14.49 3.72
C ASP A 98 4.28 13.93 5.14
N ARG A 99 3.16 13.80 5.84
CA ARG A 99 3.14 13.34 7.24
C ARG A 99 3.21 11.82 7.38
N SER A 100 2.79 11.07 6.36
CA SER A 100 2.64 9.61 6.42
C SER A 100 3.72 8.84 5.67
N LEU A 101 4.45 9.51 4.77
CA LEU A 101 5.55 8.90 4.03
C LEU A 101 6.75 8.62 4.96
N PRO A 102 7.42 7.45 4.82
CA PRO A 102 8.69 7.21 5.50
C PRO A 102 9.69 8.33 5.19
N LYS A 103 10.41 8.82 6.20
CA LYS A 103 11.39 9.92 6.04
C LYS A 103 12.41 9.62 4.94
N GLU A 104 12.84 8.37 4.83
CA GLU A 104 13.76 7.95 3.78
C GLU A 104 13.16 8.15 2.38
N ALA A 105 11.91 7.70 2.16
CA ALA A 105 11.20 7.91 0.90
C ALA A 105 10.99 9.40 0.60
N ALA A 106 10.58 10.19 1.59
CA ALA A 106 10.46 11.64 1.46
C ALA A 106 11.78 12.28 0.98
N ASN A 107 12.89 11.93 1.62
CA ASN A 107 14.22 12.43 1.27
C ASN A 107 14.64 12.03 -0.15
N ARG A 108 14.32 10.81 -0.60
CA ARG A 108 14.60 10.35 -1.97
C ARG A 108 13.81 11.15 -3.00
N ILE A 109 12.52 11.39 -2.75
CA ILE A 109 11.70 12.22 -3.63
C ILE A 109 12.25 13.65 -3.65
N ASP A 110 12.50 14.26 -2.50
CA ASP A 110 12.98 15.64 -2.40
C ASP A 110 14.35 15.81 -3.10
N SER A 111 15.24 14.82 -2.97
CA SER A 111 16.52 14.79 -3.67
C SER A 111 16.35 14.73 -5.20
N PHE A 112 15.45 13.87 -5.69
CA PHE A 112 15.15 13.79 -7.11
C PHE A 112 14.52 15.09 -7.64
N LEU A 113 13.55 15.66 -6.92
CA LEU A 113 12.87 16.90 -7.31
C LEU A 113 13.82 18.11 -7.36
N GLY A 114 14.83 18.16 -6.49
CA GLY A 114 15.90 19.17 -6.53
C GLY A 114 16.97 18.94 -7.61
N SER A 115 16.98 17.75 -8.23
CA SER A 115 18.03 17.35 -9.18
C SER A 115 17.94 18.11 -10.51
N ARG A 116 18.99 17.99 -11.33
CA ARG A 116 18.96 18.47 -12.72
C ARG A 116 18.03 17.63 -13.60
N LEU A 117 17.78 16.37 -13.25
CA LEU A 117 16.96 15.45 -14.04
C LEU A 117 15.48 15.83 -13.98
N ALA A 118 14.97 16.16 -12.79
CA ALA A 118 13.59 16.66 -12.64
C ALA A 118 13.40 18.01 -13.35
N ARG A 119 14.39 18.91 -13.28
CA ARG A 119 14.36 20.18 -14.00
C ARG A 119 14.40 20.02 -15.52
N ALA A 120 15.15 19.03 -16.02
CA ALA A 120 15.21 18.76 -17.45
C ALA A 120 13.84 18.34 -18.03
N ALA A 121 12.98 17.71 -17.22
CA ALA A 121 11.59 17.45 -17.61
C ALA A 121 10.80 18.74 -17.84
N LYS A 122 11.07 19.81 -17.07
CA LYS A 122 10.36 21.10 -17.13
C LYS A 122 10.94 22.09 -18.14
N ASP A 123 12.16 21.84 -18.65
CA ASP A 123 12.86 22.74 -19.55
C ASP A 123 12.70 22.32 -21.02
N ALA A 124 11.86 23.05 -21.75
CA ALA A 124 11.62 22.83 -23.17
C ALA A 124 12.89 22.96 -24.05
N SER A 125 13.91 23.70 -23.61
CA SER A 125 15.15 23.88 -24.37
C SER A 125 16.02 22.63 -24.42
N THR A 126 15.84 21.70 -23.47
CA THR A 126 16.60 20.45 -23.40
C THR A 126 16.08 19.38 -24.36
N ALA A 127 14.84 19.53 -24.84
CA ALA A 127 14.18 18.67 -25.81
C ALA A 127 14.37 17.16 -25.48
N GLN A 128 14.78 16.37 -26.48
CA GLN A 128 15.02 14.94 -26.36
C GLN A 128 16.06 14.56 -25.28
N ARG A 129 17.12 15.37 -25.11
CA ARG A 129 18.14 15.10 -24.08
C ARG A 129 17.55 15.21 -22.68
N GLY A 130 16.65 16.17 -22.48
CA GLY A 130 15.91 16.33 -21.24
C GLY A 130 14.99 15.15 -20.95
N ALA A 131 14.26 14.68 -21.96
CA ALA A 131 13.39 13.51 -21.83
C ALA A 131 14.16 12.27 -21.33
N ARG A 132 15.32 11.97 -21.93
CA ARG A 132 16.13 10.80 -21.54
C ARG A 132 16.63 10.89 -20.09
N GLY A 133 17.16 12.05 -19.71
CA GLY A 133 17.63 12.26 -18.34
C GLY A 133 16.51 12.17 -17.31
N ALA A 134 15.37 12.80 -17.62
CA ALA A 134 14.18 12.76 -16.76
C ALA A 134 13.64 11.34 -16.58
N LEU A 135 13.53 10.56 -17.68
CA LEU A 135 13.08 9.16 -17.62
C LEU A 135 13.96 8.29 -16.73
N VAL A 136 15.28 8.39 -16.87
CA VAL A 136 16.21 7.61 -16.02
C VAL A 136 16.05 8.00 -14.56
N GLY A 137 15.93 9.31 -14.27
CA GLY A 137 15.72 9.79 -12.91
C GLY A 137 14.39 9.34 -12.31
N LEU A 138 13.30 9.42 -13.08
CA LEU A 138 11.97 8.93 -12.69
C LEU A 138 11.98 7.42 -12.43
N ALA A 139 12.66 6.66 -13.28
CA ALA A 139 12.81 5.21 -13.11
C ALA A 139 13.57 4.85 -11.83
N ALA A 140 14.68 5.55 -11.56
CA ALA A 140 15.48 5.32 -10.36
C ALA A 140 14.68 5.65 -9.08
N VAL A 141 14.03 6.82 -9.03
CA VAL A 141 13.24 7.19 -7.85
C VAL A 141 12.03 6.28 -7.67
N GLU A 142 11.37 5.83 -8.74
CA GLU A 142 10.27 4.86 -8.64
C GLU A 142 10.73 3.55 -8.00
N ALA A 143 11.85 3.00 -8.46
CA ALA A 143 12.39 1.76 -7.91
C ALA A 143 12.77 1.92 -6.42
N GLU A 144 13.42 3.03 -6.05
CA GLU A 144 13.81 3.32 -4.66
C GLU A 144 12.60 3.45 -3.74
N ILE A 145 11.59 4.21 -4.14
CA ILE A 145 10.39 4.43 -3.31
C ILE A 145 9.59 3.12 -3.18
N THR A 146 9.39 2.39 -4.26
CA THR A 146 8.74 1.07 -4.24
C THR A 146 9.47 0.13 -3.28
N TYR A 147 10.80 0.08 -3.32
CA TYR A 147 11.59 -0.73 -2.40
C TYR A 147 11.39 -0.34 -0.93
N ILE A 148 11.46 0.96 -0.61
CA ILE A 148 11.29 1.47 0.77
C ILE A 148 9.90 1.14 1.30
N LEU A 149 8.85 1.34 0.49
CA LEU A 149 7.47 1.08 0.90
C LEU A 149 7.23 -0.43 1.11
N HIS A 150 7.74 -1.30 0.22
CA HIS A 150 7.64 -2.75 0.40
C HIS A 150 8.39 -3.24 1.64
N GLY A 151 9.60 -2.73 1.89
CA GLY A 151 10.38 -3.09 3.07
C GLY A 151 9.63 -2.83 4.37
N ARG A 152 8.89 -1.72 4.44
CA ARG A 152 8.05 -1.39 5.60
C ARG A 152 6.89 -2.37 5.77
N GLN A 153 6.17 -2.71 4.70
CA GLN A 153 5.05 -3.66 4.75
C GLN A 153 5.52 -5.03 5.28
N GLU A 154 6.67 -5.51 4.81
CA GLU A 154 7.26 -6.77 5.28
C GLU A 154 7.69 -6.72 6.75
N GLN A 155 8.22 -5.59 7.22
CA GLN A 155 8.54 -5.41 8.64
C GLN A 155 7.30 -5.48 9.53
N ILE A 156 6.22 -4.79 9.13
CA ILE A 156 4.94 -4.81 9.85
C ILE A 156 4.39 -6.24 9.88
N ARG A 157 4.36 -6.94 8.74
CA ARG A 157 3.95 -8.34 8.65
C ARG A 157 4.77 -9.25 9.56
N ALA A 158 6.10 -9.17 9.49
CA ALA A 158 6.99 -10.01 10.28
C ALA A 158 6.83 -9.79 11.79
N ARG A 159 6.52 -8.56 12.22
CA ARG A 159 6.24 -8.25 13.63
C ARG A 159 4.88 -8.76 14.08
N SER A 160 3.84 -8.66 13.25
CA SER A 160 2.53 -9.25 13.53
C SER A 160 2.63 -10.78 13.69
N GLU A 161 3.28 -11.47 12.75
CA GLU A 161 3.53 -12.92 12.82
C GLU A 161 4.32 -13.30 14.08
N ARG A 162 5.33 -12.50 14.43
CA ARG A 162 6.12 -12.70 15.66
C ARG A 162 5.28 -12.52 16.91
N ALA A 163 4.36 -11.56 16.93
CA ALA A 163 3.45 -11.33 18.05
C ALA A 163 2.58 -12.58 18.30
N PHE A 164 1.98 -13.15 17.25
CA PHE A 164 1.18 -14.38 17.36
C PHE A 164 2.02 -15.57 17.81
N LEU A 165 3.21 -15.75 17.23
CA LEU A 165 4.14 -16.80 17.64
C LEU A 165 4.56 -16.67 19.11
N LEU A 166 4.89 -15.45 19.54
CA LEU A 166 5.27 -15.17 20.93
C LEU A 166 4.10 -15.47 21.86
N LEU A 167 2.89 -15.02 21.53
CA LEU A 167 1.68 -15.33 22.30
C LEU A 167 1.49 -16.84 22.47
N GLN A 168 1.57 -17.60 21.38
CA GLN A 168 1.38 -19.04 21.44
C GLN A 168 2.42 -19.73 22.34
N ARG A 169 3.67 -19.26 22.32
CA ARG A 169 4.74 -19.76 23.19
C ARG A 169 4.53 -19.34 24.65
N THR A 170 4.11 -18.10 24.90
CA THR A 170 3.82 -17.60 26.24
C THR A 170 2.66 -18.38 26.88
N LEU A 171 1.59 -18.68 26.13
CA LEU A 171 0.47 -19.49 26.61
C LEU A 171 0.86 -20.93 26.99
N ALA A 172 1.95 -21.45 26.42
CA ALA A 172 2.45 -22.78 26.74
C ALA A 172 3.32 -22.82 28.01
N VAL A 173 3.95 -21.70 28.39
CA VAL A 173 4.96 -21.65 29.45
C VAL A 173 4.57 -20.83 30.67
N ASP A 174 3.70 -19.83 30.51
CA ASP A 174 3.27 -18.91 31.58
C ASP A 174 1.83 -19.21 32.00
N GLY A 175 1.67 -19.79 33.19
CA GLY A 175 0.38 -20.18 33.74
C GLY A 175 -0.56 -19.01 34.05
N ASP A 176 -0.03 -17.84 34.39
CA ASP A 176 -0.84 -16.65 34.70
C ASP A 176 -1.34 -15.96 33.44
N VAL A 177 -0.51 -15.88 32.40
CA VAL A 177 -0.96 -15.47 31.07
C VAL A 177 -2.01 -16.46 30.56
N GLN A 178 -1.75 -17.77 30.66
CA GLN A 178 -2.71 -18.79 30.24
C GLN A 178 -4.05 -18.66 30.97
N ARG A 179 -4.05 -18.47 32.29
CA ARG A 179 -5.26 -18.29 33.09
C ARG A 179 -6.08 -17.09 32.63
N ARG A 180 -5.44 -15.92 32.41
CA ARG A 180 -6.11 -14.73 31.89
C ARG A 180 -6.73 -14.95 30.51
N TRP A 181 -6.05 -15.68 29.64
CA TRP A 181 -6.59 -16.04 28.32
C TRP A 181 -7.74 -17.06 28.38
N LYS A 182 -7.75 -17.98 29.35
CA LYS A 182 -8.93 -18.85 29.61
C LYS A 182 -10.13 -18.05 30.08
N GLU A 183 -9.91 -17.08 30.96
CA GLU A 183 -10.95 -16.17 31.42
C GLU A 183 -11.49 -15.33 30.26
N ALA A 184 -10.60 -14.78 29.42
CA ALA A 184 -10.98 -14.02 28.22
C ALA A 184 -11.75 -14.89 27.20
N HIS A 185 -11.30 -16.12 26.94
CA HIS A 185 -12.00 -17.05 26.06
C HIS A 185 -13.44 -17.32 26.54
N LYS A 186 -13.66 -17.45 27.86
CA LYS A 186 -15.01 -17.55 28.44
C LYS A 186 -15.81 -16.25 28.32
N GLY A 187 -15.14 -15.10 28.37
CA GLY A 187 -15.72 -13.77 28.17
C GLY A 187 -16.07 -13.44 26.71
N GLY A 188 -15.65 -14.26 25.75
CA GLY A 188 -15.99 -14.13 24.33
C GLY A 188 -14.99 -13.28 23.52
N GLU A 189 -15.42 -12.89 22.32
CA GLU A 189 -14.55 -12.27 21.29
C GLU A 189 -13.88 -10.99 21.80
N VAL A 190 -14.63 -10.08 22.39
CA VAL A 190 -14.12 -8.76 22.85
C VAL A 190 -13.01 -8.90 23.90
N ALA A 191 -13.12 -9.87 24.81
CA ALA A 191 -12.09 -10.07 25.83
C ALA A 191 -10.78 -10.62 25.20
N CYS A 192 -10.90 -11.52 24.23
CA CYS A 192 -9.76 -12.03 23.46
C CYS A 192 -9.13 -10.95 22.57
N GLU A 193 -9.94 -10.12 21.90
CA GLU A 193 -9.49 -8.98 21.08
C GLU A 193 -8.60 -8.04 21.89
N ARG A 194 -9.05 -7.66 23.09
CA ARG A 194 -8.31 -6.77 23.99
C ARG A 194 -6.94 -7.32 24.37
N LEU A 195 -6.87 -8.58 24.78
CA LEU A 195 -5.61 -9.22 25.12
C LEU A 195 -4.71 -9.38 23.88
N GLY A 196 -5.28 -9.78 22.74
CA GLY A 196 -4.58 -9.92 21.48
C GLY A 196 -3.97 -8.60 20.99
N SER A 197 -4.72 -7.50 21.11
CA SER A 197 -4.25 -6.17 20.76
C SER A 197 -3.05 -5.74 21.61
N LEU A 198 -3.07 -6.02 22.92
CA LEU A 198 -1.92 -5.72 23.80
C LEU A 198 -0.66 -6.49 23.41
N VAL A 199 -0.79 -7.75 22.96
CA VAL A 199 0.33 -8.53 22.46
C VAL A 199 0.91 -7.90 21.20
N LEU A 200 0.07 -7.52 20.24
CA LEU A 200 0.52 -6.85 19.02
C LEU A 200 1.20 -5.51 19.34
N LEU A 201 0.62 -4.74 20.27
CA LEU A 201 1.18 -3.45 20.69
C LEU A 201 2.55 -3.61 21.36
N SER A 202 2.78 -4.70 22.10
CA SER A 202 4.10 -5.02 22.67
C SER A 202 5.19 -5.23 21.61
N GLN A 203 4.82 -5.52 20.36
CA GLN A 203 5.72 -5.62 19.20
C GLN A 203 5.76 -4.34 18.36
N GLY A 204 5.15 -3.25 18.86
CA GLY A 204 5.02 -1.97 18.14
C GLY A 204 3.93 -1.99 17.06
N ILE A 205 3.01 -2.95 17.10
CA ILE A 205 1.94 -3.11 16.11
C ILE A 205 0.60 -2.73 16.71
N TYR A 206 -0.05 -1.74 16.12
CA TYR A 206 -1.40 -1.37 16.54
C TYR A 206 -2.43 -2.22 15.81
N ALA A 207 -3.23 -2.99 16.56
CA ALA A 207 -4.30 -3.79 16.00
C ALA A 207 -5.61 -3.01 16.01
N PHE A 208 -6.34 -3.03 14.89
CA PHE A 208 -7.68 -2.45 14.80
C PHE A 208 -8.63 -3.41 14.10
N LYS A 209 -9.93 -3.17 14.28
CA LYS A 209 -11.00 -3.80 13.50
C LYS A 209 -11.85 -2.78 12.79
N VAL A 210 -12.73 -3.26 11.93
CA VAL A 210 -13.71 -2.45 11.19
C VAL A 210 -15.00 -2.37 11.99
N ASP A 211 -15.57 -1.19 12.13
CA ASP A 211 -16.95 -1.06 12.61
C ASP A 211 -17.98 -1.25 11.47
N ALA A 212 -19.28 -1.20 11.82
CA ALA A 212 -20.36 -1.39 10.87
C ALA A 212 -20.43 -0.30 9.78
N ILE A 213 -19.77 0.85 9.97
CA ILE A 213 -19.73 1.97 9.00
C ILE A 213 -18.40 2.01 8.22
N GLY A 214 -17.49 1.05 8.44
CA GLY A 214 -16.22 0.95 7.74
C GLY A 214 -15.06 1.71 8.41
N ALA A 215 -15.26 2.30 9.58
CA ALA A 215 -14.22 3.04 10.31
C ALA A 215 -13.36 2.12 11.17
N ARG A 216 -12.17 2.62 11.54
CA ARG A 216 -11.24 1.89 12.41
C ARG A 216 -11.68 2.02 13.86
N THR A 217 -11.76 0.90 14.56
CA THR A 217 -12.03 0.86 15.99
C THR A 217 -10.86 0.23 16.72
N ASP A 218 -10.37 0.93 17.75
CA ASP A 218 -9.42 0.34 18.68
C ASP A 218 -10.04 -0.89 19.37
N LEU A 219 -9.26 -1.96 19.45
CA LEU A 219 -9.69 -3.19 20.10
C LEU A 219 -9.74 -3.06 21.63
N VAL A 220 -9.01 -2.09 22.21
CA VAL A 220 -8.97 -1.91 23.67
C VAL A 220 -10.09 -1.00 24.15
N PHE A 221 -10.12 0.24 23.66
CA PHE A 221 -10.99 1.33 24.10
C PHE A 221 -12.24 1.51 23.23
N SER A 222 -12.37 0.80 22.11
CA SER A 222 -13.51 0.91 21.18
C SER A 222 -13.72 2.31 20.58
N GLU A 223 -12.68 3.15 20.60
CA GLU A 223 -12.68 4.50 20.03
C GLU A 223 -11.70 4.58 18.85
N PRO A 224 -11.90 5.51 17.90
CA PRO A 224 -10.89 5.78 16.89
C PRO A 224 -9.59 6.26 17.56
N PRO A 225 -8.43 5.70 17.22
CA PRO A 225 -7.17 6.15 17.80
C PRO A 225 -6.82 7.57 17.39
N ASP A 226 -6.15 8.30 18.28
CA ASP A 226 -5.50 9.57 17.94
C ASP A 226 -4.39 9.30 16.90
N GLU A 227 -4.60 9.77 15.68
CA GLU A 227 -3.66 9.60 14.57
C GLU A 227 -2.27 10.13 14.92
N SER A 228 -2.19 11.26 15.61
CA SER A 228 -0.92 11.91 15.96
C SER A 228 -0.10 11.06 16.93
N LEU A 229 -0.78 10.34 17.84
CA LEU A 229 -0.18 9.39 18.75
C LEU A 229 0.31 8.15 17.99
N LEU A 230 -0.50 7.62 17.07
CA LEU A 230 -0.13 6.45 16.26
C LEU A 230 1.15 6.70 15.45
N PHE A 231 1.25 7.83 14.76
CA PHE A 231 2.44 8.18 13.97
C PHE A 231 3.74 8.23 14.79
N ARG A 232 3.65 8.43 16.10
CA ARG A 232 4.82 8.56 16.98
C ARG A 232 5.11 7.31 17.81
N SER A 233 4.11 6.46 18.01
CA SER A 233 4.15 5.43 19.06
C SER A 233 4.13 4.00 18.52
N VAL A 234 3.77 3.81 17.25
CA VAL A 234 3.69 2.48 16.64
C VAL A 234 4.45 2.42 15.32
N GLU A 235 4.89 1.22 14.97
CA GLU A 235 5.66 0.98 13.75
C GLU A 235 4.76 0.67 12.55
N GLY A 236 3.59 0.08 12.84
CA GLY A 236 2.54 -0.11 11.86
C GLY A 236 1.19 -0.44 12.48
N LEU A 237 0.17 -0.39 11.64
CA LEU A 237 -1.20 -0.78 11.94
C LEU A 237 -1.53 -2.09 11.21
N VAL A 238 -2.35 -2.93 11.82
CA VAL A 238 -2.81 -4.17 11.22
C VAL A 238 -4.31 -4.38 11.47
N LEU A 239 -5.02 -4.77 10.43
CA LEU A 239 -6.40 -5.21 10.55
C LEU A 239 -6.42 -6.65 11.07
N THR A 240 -7.08 -6.85 12.21
CA THR A 240 -7.31 -8.17 12.81
C THR A 240 -8.77 -8.35 13.14
N GLU A 241 -9.34 -9.48 12.73
CA GLU A 241 -10.68 -9.90 13.12
C GLU A 241 -10.56 -11.13 14.02
N TRP A 242 -11.00 -11.01 15.27
CA TRP A 242 -10.87 -12.07 16.26
C TRP A 242 -12.21 -12.78 16.45
N LYS A 243 -12.15 -14.11 16.57
CA LYS A 243 -13.29 -14.97 16.82
C LYS A 243 -12.96 -15.99 17.90
N VAL A 244 -13.96 -16.40 18.67
CA VAL A 244 -13.87 -17.54 19.57
C VAL A 244 -14.54 -18.73 18.89
N ALA A 245 -13.85 -19.86 18.84
CA ALA A 245 -14.34 -21.04 18.13
C ALA A 245 -13.87 -22.35 18.76
N ASP A 246 -14.57 -23.42 18.39
CA ASP A 246 -14.16 -24.80 18.63
C ASP A 246 -14.01 -25.56 17.30
N ALA A 247 -13.70 -26.86 17.36
CA ALA A 247 -13.51 -27.68 16.18
C ALA A 247 -14.77 -27.78 15.29
N ALA A 248 -15.97 -27.62 15.87
CA ALA A 248 -17.23 -27.77 15.15
C ALA A 248 -17.60 -26.51 14.36
N ASN A 249 -17.19 -25.32 14.83
CA ASN A 249 -17.57 -24.05 14.20
C ASN A 249 -16.41 -23.19 13.67
N ALA A 250 -15.14 -23.62 13.81
CA ALA A 250 -13.96 -22.86 13.37
C ALA A 250 -14.04 -22.37 11.92
N ILE A 251 -14.44 -23.23 10.97
CA ILE A 251 -14.54 -22.84 9.55
C ILE A 251 -15.57 -21.73 9.36
N ALA A 252 -16.71 -21.79 10.04
CA ALA A 252 -17.74 -20.75 9.96
C ALA A 252 -17.22 -19.43 10.55
N ARG A 253 -16.48 -19.50 11.67
CA ARG A 253 -15.91 -18.33 12.34
C ARG A 253 -14.83 -17.63 11.50
N PHE A 254 -13.96 -18.38 10.82
CA PHE A 254 -13.03 -17.77 9.87
C PHE A 254 -13.75 -17.06 8.71
N LYS A 255 -14.85 -17.65 8.20
CA LYS A 255 -15.67 -16.98 7.17
C LYS A 255 -16.33 -15.71 7.68
N GLU A 256 -16.87 -15.71 8.90
CA GLU A 256 -17.43 -14.51 9.53
C GLU A 256 -16.37 -13.42 9.68
N ALA A 257 -15.18 -13.77 10.19
CA ALA A 257 -14.06 -12.85 10.32
C ALA A 257 -13.66 -12.25 8.95
N ARG A 258 -13.64 -13.07 7.89
CA ARG A 258 -13.37 -12.58 6.54
C ARG A 258 -14.41 -11.57 6.07
N ILE A 259 -15.69 -11.89 6.21
CA ILE A 259 -16.79 -11.00 5.79
C ILE A 259 -16.67 -9.64 6.50
N GLN A 260 -16.32 -9.63 7.79
CA GLN A 260 -16.10 -8.41 8.55
C GLN A 260 -14.85 -7.65 8.06
N ALA A 261 -13.74 -8.36 7.84
CA ALA A 261 -12.52 -7.75 7.30
C ALA A 261 -12.75 -7.13 5.91
N ASP A 262 -13.61 -7.75 5.07
CA ASP A 262 -13.96 -7.27 3.73
C ASP A 262 -14.75 -5.96 3.73
N LEU A 263 -15.42 -5.61 4.83
CA LEU A 263 -16.06 -4.30 4.99
C LEU A 263 -15.03 -3.16 4.99
N TYR A 264 -13.78 -3.46 5.31
CA TYR A 264 -12.72 -2.47 5.30
C TYR A 264 -12.37 -2.02 3.89
N LYS A 265 -12.74 -0.78 3.59
CA LYS A 265 -12.22 -0.02 2.45
C LYS A 265 -11.09 0.83 3.01
N VAL A 266 -9.88 0.63 2.48
CA VAL A 266 -8.60 1.20 2.94
C VAL A 266 -8.75 2.61 3.53
N GLY A 267 -8.19 2.85 4.72
CA GLY A 267 -8.36 4.11 5.44
C GLY A 267 -7.19 5.13 5.28
N PRO A 268 -7.35 6.35 5.83
CA PRO A 268 -6.50 7.52 5.54
C PRO A 268 -5.04 7.42 6.01
N LEU A 269 -4.73 6.54 6.96
CA LEU A 269 -3.37 6.33 7.51
C LEU A 269 -2.48 5.42 6.65
N ALA A 270 -2.73 5.37 5.35
CA ALA A 270 -2.26 4.38 4.37
C ALA A 270 -0.73 4.15 4.26
N GLY A 271 0.11 4.90 5.00
CA GLY A 271 1.56 4.68 5.10
C GLY A 271 2.04 3.93 6.34
N LEU A 272 1.19 3.77 7.34
CA LEU A 272 1.47 2.96 8.53
C LEU A 272 0.79 1.59 8.49
N GLU A 273 -0.23 1.44 7.67
CA GLU A 273 -1.08 0.26 7.65
C GLU A 273 -0.51 -0.87 6.80
N LEU A 274 -0.64 -2.11 7.28
CA LEU A 274 -0.39 -3.32 6.50
C LEU A 274 -1.54 -3.55 5.51
N THR A 275 -1.35 -3.14 4.26
CA THR A 275 -2.42 -3.16 3.25
C THR A 275 -2.52 -4.51 2.53
N GLY A 276 -1.39 -5.21 2.37
CA GLY A 276 -1.33 -6.50 1.68
C GLY A 276 -1.79 -7.70 2.49
N TYR A 277 -2.02 -7.55 3.80
CA TYR A 277 -2.37 -8.66 4.68
C TYR A 277 -3.43 -8.29 5.71
N ARG A 278 -4.37 -9.20 5.94
CA ARG A 278 -5.40 -9.12 6.99
C ARG A 278 -5.35 -10.40 7.82
N TYR A 279 -5.43 -10.30 9.14
CA TYR A 279 -5.35 -11.47 10.02
C TYR A 279 -6.73 -11.86 10.53
N LEU A 280 -7.14 -13.07 10.19
CA LEU A 280 -8.35 -13.69 10.71
C LEU A 280 -7.91 -14.60 11.85
N VAL A 281 -8.17 -14.19 13.08
CA VAL A 281 -7.65 -14.85 14.28
C VAL A 281 -8.77 -15.61 14.97
N VAL A 282 -8.64 -16.92 15.07
CA VAL A 282 -9.54 -17.77 15.85
C VAL A 282 -8.85 -18.21 17.13
N VAL A 283 -9.45 -17.87 18.26
CA VAL A 283 -9.03 -18.31 19.59
C VAL A 283 -9.82 -19.55 19.96
N SER A 284 -9.11 -20.64 20.27
CA SER A 284 -9.71 -21.92 20.64
C SER A 284 -9.16 -22.42 21.97
N GLN A 285 -9.99 -23.10 22.75
CA GLN A 285 -9.54 -23.69 24.01
C GLN A 285 -8.44 -24.73 23.78
N LYS A 286 -8.65 -25.64 22.82
CA LYS A 286 -7.72 -26.70 22.42
C LYS A 286 -7.29 -26.52 20.97
N ALA A 287 -6.24 -27.22 20.57
CA ALA A 287 -5.78 -27.20 19.18
C ALA A 287 -6.89 -27.65 18.24
N LEU A 288 -7.15 -26.84 17.20
CA LEU A 288 -8.07 -27.21 16.14
C LEU A 288 -7.44 -28.27 15.22
N PRO A 289 -8.22 -29.21 14.66
CA PRO A 289 -7.74 -30.08 13.60
C PRO A 289 -7.22 -29.25 12.42
N HIS A 290 -6.16 -29.70 11.75
CA HIS A 290 -5.63 -29.00 10.57
C HIS A 290 -6.69 -28.81 9.48
N THR A 291 -7.64 -29.74 9.36
CA THR A 291 -8.76 -29.64 8.40
C THR A 291 -9.74 -28.51 8.72
N SER A 292 -9.73 -27.99 9.95
CA SER A 292 -10.61 -26.92 10.42
C SER A 292 -9.98 -25.53 10.30
N ILE A 293 -8.68 -25.45 9.97
CA ILE A 293 -7.96 -24.19 9.71
C ILE A 293 -7.81 -24.08 8.19
N PRO A 294 -8.50 -23.12 7.52
CA PRO A 294 -8.34 -22.90 6.09
C PRO A 294 -6.90 -22.53 5.73
N ALA A 295 -6.50 -22.83 4.50
CA ALA A 295 -5.27 -22.26 3.95
C ALA A 295 -5.42 -20.74 3.79
N ASP A 296 -4.31 -20.02 3.80
CA ASP A 296 -4.35 -18.58 3.49
C ASP A 296 -4.84 -18.34 2.07
N GLU A 297 -5.60 -17.27 1.89
CA GLU A 297 -6.24 -16.95 0.61
C GLU A 297 -5.88 -15.53 0.17
N THR A 298 -5.63 -15.33 -1.12
CA THR A 298 -5.38 -14.00 -1.68
C THR A 298 -6.58 -13.55 -2.51
N SER A 299 -7.10 -12.35 -2.25
CA SER A 299 -8.19 -11.76 -3.03
C SER A 299 -7.74 -11.37 -4.44
N THR A 300 -8.71 -11.10 -5.31
CA THR A 300 -8.46 -10.52 -6.63
C THR A 300 -7.79 -9.14 -6.57
N SER A 301 -7.92 -8.43 -5.45
CA SER A 301 -7.24 -7.15 -5.18
C SER A 301 -5.83 -7.31 -4.60
N GLY A 302 -5.32 -8.54 -4.46
CA GLY A 302 -3.97 -8.81 -3.96
C GLY A 302 -3.82 -8.81 -2.43
N ILE A 303 -4.92 -8.76 -1.68
CA ILE A 303 -4.90 -8.81 -0.21
C ILE A 303 -4.88 -10.26 0.24
N THR A 304 -3.92 -10.63 1.09
CA THR A 304 -3.81 -11.98 1.65
C THR A 304 -4.46 -12.08 3.04
N TYR A 305 -5.41 -12.99 3.19
CA TYR A 305 -6.07 -13.30 4.45
C TYR A 305 -5.32 -14.42 5.14
N ARG A 306 -4.69 -14.08 6.26
CA ARG A 306 -3.92 -15.01 7.09
C ARG A 306 -4.82 -15.64 8.13
N HIS A 307 -4.95 -16.97 8.11
CA HIS A 307 -5.74 -17.70 9.09
C HIS A 307 -4.85 -18.10 10.27
N VAL A 308 -5.08 -17.50 11.43
CA VAL A 308 -4.29 -17.74 12.64
C VAL A 308 -5.16 -18.43 13.68
N ASN A 309 -4.69 -19.55 14.24
CA ASN A 309 -5.31 -20.16 15.41
C ASN A 309 -4.45 -19.92 16.66
N ILE A 310 -5.03 -19.26 17.67
CA ILE A 310 -4.43 -19.10 18.99
C ILE A 310 -5.06 -20.13 19.93
N VAL A 311 -4.24 -21.08 20.38
CA VAL A 311 -4.67 -22.14 21.29
C VAL A 311 -4.40 -21.72 22.73
N VAL A 312 -5.46 -21.58 23.52
CA VAL A 312 -5.38 -21.14 24.93
C VAL A 312 -4.75 -22.21 25.82
N GLU A 313 -5.04 -23.49 25.59
CA GLU A 313 -4.44 -24.63 26.31
C GLU A 313 -3.66 -25.52 25.34
N PRO A 314 -2.47 -25.09 24.89
CA PRO A 314 -1.65 -25.92 24.01
C PRO A 314 -1.23 -27.20 24.74
N GLU A 315 -1.25 -28.33 24.03
CA GLU A 315 -0.71 -29.58 24.58
C GLU A 315 0.81 -29.45 24.78
N VAL A 316 1.31 -29.92 25.92
CA VAL A 316 2.76 -29.97 26.15
C VAL A 316 3.40 -30.97 25.16
N PRO A 317 4.60 -30.67 24.60
CA PRO A 317 5.23 -31.52 23.58
C PRO A 317 5.39 -33.00 24.00
N SER A 318 5.66 -33.24 25.28
CA SER A 318 5.82 -34.60 25.84
C SER A 318 4.53 -35.44 25.84
N ARG A 319 3.35 -34.80 25.78
CA ARG A 319 2.06 -35.47 25.62
C ARG A 319 1.68 -35.59 24.15
N ALA A 320 1.97 -34.56 23.34
CA ALA A 320 1.70 -34.56 21.91
C ALA A 320 2.50 -35.66 21.18
N ALA A 321 3.78 -35.86 21.53
CA ALA A 321 4.63 -36.87 20.91
C ALA A 321 4.27 -38.34 21.23
N LYS A 322 3.28 -38.57 22.11
CA LYS A 322 2.82 -39.92 22.48
C LYS A 322 1.57 -40.38 21.74
N LYS A 323 0.98 -39.52 20.91
CA LYS A 323 -0.17 -39.83 20.03
C LYS A 323 0.34 -40.15 18.63
#